data_AF-A0A3C1V4B0-F1
#
_entry.id   AF-A0A3C1V4B0-F1
#
_cell.length_a   1.000
_cell.length_b   1.000
_cell.length_c   1.000
_cell.angle_alpha   90.00
_cell.angle_beta   90.00
_cell.angle_gamma   90.00
#
_symmetry.space_group_name_H-M   'P 1'
#
loop_
_entity.id
_entity.type
_entity.pdbx_description
1 polymer ?
#
loop_
_entity_poly.entity_id
_entity_poly.type
_entity_poly.pdbx_seq_one_letter_code
_entity_poly.pdbx_strand_id
1 'polypeptide(L)'
;MKHDVEGNMFRFVWLGICLLGVPAVAADWPQWRGPEGQGHAPTARDLPKQWKIGPPGKEVAGGDNIQWRTEIPGRAWSSAMIVDDVVWLTTALEHGIGNEGPPPPGEKKHQPRSVAKSVTFRALALDAHNGQILEDVELFSVDNPQPTHVLNSFASPSPVLGHDRLYC
;
A
#
# COMPACT_ATOMS: atom_id res chain seq x y z
N MET A 1 -58.80 55.20 18.40
CA MET A 1 -58.65 54.96 16.94
C MET A 1 -57.62 55.96 16.43
N LYS A 2 -56.43 55.61 15.94
CA LYS A 2 -55.75 54.34 15.68
C LYS A 2 -54.28 54.55 16.06
N HIS A 3 -53.69 53.51 16.65
CA HIS A 3 -52.24 53.34 16.74
C HIS A 3 -51.70 53.07 15.33
N ASP A 4 -50.51 53.56 15.02
CA ASP A 4 -49.61 52.82 14.13
C ASP A 4 -48.17 52.96 14.63
N VAL A 5 -47.57 51.79 14.80
CA VAL A 5 -46.22 51.52 15.27
C VAL A 5 -45.51 50.89 14.07
N GLU A 6 -44.48 51.55 13.55
CA GLU A 6 -43.49 50.98 12.63
C GLU A 6 -42.12 51.33 13.22
N GLY A 7 -41.14 50.47 13.43
CA GLY A 7 -40.91 49.09 13.04
C GLY A 7 -39.39 48.92 13.17
N ASN A 8 -38.90 48.37 14.28
CA ASN A 8 -37.48 48.25 14.59
C ASN A 8 -36.79 47.30 13.60
N MET A 9 -35.94 47.86 12.73
CA MET A 9 -35.14 47.09 11.77
C MET A 9 -33.89 46.52 12.45
N PHE A 10 -34.03 45.34 13.08
CA PHE A 10 -32.90 44.54 13.55
C PHE A 10 -32.17 43.92 12.34
N ARG A 11 -31.03 44.50 11.97
CA ARG A 11 -30.06 43.87 11.07
C ARG A 11 -29.32 42.77 11.82
N PHE A 12 -29.70 41.50 11.61
CA PHE A 12 -28.89 40.36 12.01
C PHE A 12 -27.68 40.25 11.07
N VAL A 13 -26.50 40.61 11.57
CA VAL A 13 -25.22 40.29 10.93
C VAL A 13 -24.90 38.84 11.27
N TRP A 14 -25.08 37.93 10.32
CA TRP A 14 -24.60 36.55 10.43
C TRP A 14 -23.08 36.54 10.21
N LEU A 15 -22.30 36.41 11.29
CA LEU A 15 -20.91 36.01 11.20
C LEU A 15 -20.87 34.51 10.85
N GLY A 16 -20.59 34.19 9.60
CA GLY A 16 -20.29 32.83 9.18
C GLY A 16 -18.96 32.38 9.79
N ILE A 17 -19.00 31.47 10.76
CA ILE A 17 -17.82 30.74 11.23
C ILE A 17 -17.40 29.80 10.10
N CYS A 18 -16.32 30.15 9.40
CA CYS A 18 -15.60 29.20 8.55
C CYS A 18 -14.86 28.22 9.47
N LEU A 19 -15.42 27.02 9.64
CA LEU A 19 -14.68 25.86 10.14
C LEU A 19 -13.60 25.50 9.12
N LEU A 20 -12.39 26.02 9.31
CA LEU A 20 -11.20 25.52 8.64
C LEU A 20 -10.89 24.14 9.22
N GLY A 21 -11.38 23.09 8.56
CA GLY A 21 -10.94 21.73 8.84
C GLY A 21 -9.47 21.59 8.48
N VAL A 22 -8.63 21.26 9.46
CA VAL A 22 -7.25 20.85 9.19
C VAL A 22 -7.32 19.48 8.54
N PRO A 23 -6.86 19.29 7.28
CA PRO A 23 -6.82 17.96 6.68
C PRO A 23 -5.88 17.10 7.52
N ALA A 24 -6.35 15.91 7.90
CA ALA A 24 -5.49 14.88 8.46
C ALA A 24 -4.64 14.32 7.32
N VAL A 25 -3.45 14.87 7.12
CA VAL A 25 -2.48 14.35 6.14
C VAL A 25 -1.80 13.13 6.78
N ALA A 26 -1.96 11.96 6.18
CA ALA A 26 -1.20 10.79 6.55
C ALA A 26 0.29 11.06 6.27
N ALA A 27 1.19 10.62 7.16
CA ALA A 27 2.61 10.89 6.98
C ALA A 27 3.20 9.94 5.93
N ASP A 28 3.98 10.51 5.00
CA ASP A 28 4.71 9.75 4.00
C ASP A 28 5.65 8.69 4.63
N TRP A 29 5.74 7.56 3.96
CA TRP A 29 6.60 6.42 4.24
C TRP A 29 7.34 5.96 2.97
N PRO A 30 8.31 6.73 2.47
CA PRO A 30 8.89 6.54 1.13
C PRO A 30 9.87 5.36 1.01
N GLN A 31 10.26 4.71 2.11
CA GLN A 31 11.23 3.60 2.12
C GLN A 31 10.91 2.58 3.22
N TRP A 32 11.51 1.38 3.14
CA TRP A 32 11.26 0.23 4.04
C TRP A 32 11.21 0.57 5.53
N ARG A 33 12.04 1.52 5.99
CA ARG A 33 12.12 1.93 7.39
C ARG A 33 11.62 3.35 7.65
N GLY A 34 10.77 3.88 6.78
CA GLY A 34 10.13 5.18 6.94
C GLY A 34 11.04 6.35 6.58
N PRO A 35 10.56 7.59 6.75
CA PRO A 35 11.20 8.79 6.22
C PRO A 35 12.64 8.97 6.71
N GLU A 36 12.93 8.56 7.94
CA GLU A 36 14.27 8.66 8.55
C GLU A 36 15.05 7.33 8.54
N GLY A 37 14.49 6.25 8.00
CA GLY A 37 15.18 4.97 7.87
C GLY A 37 15.35 4.16 9.17
N GLN A 38 14.60 4.50 10.22
CA GLN A 38 14.70 3.91 11.58
C GLN A 38 13.56 2.94 11.95
N GLY A 39 12.45 2.91 11.21
CA GLY A 39 11.23 2.19 11.54
C GLY A 39 10.36 2.83 12.64
N HIS A 40 10.43 4.14 12.89
CA HIS A 40 9.53 4.83 13.84
C HIS A 40 8.49 5.69 13.13
N ALA A 41 7.25 5.62 13.64
CA ALA A 41 6.10 6.39 13.19
C ALA A 41 5.62 7.34 14.30
N PRO A 42 6.30 8.49 14.55
CA PRO A 42 6.02 9.35 15.70
C PRO A 42 4.64 10.04 15.63
N THR A 43 4.05 10.12 14.45
CA THR A 43 2.74 10.71 14.21
C THR A 43 1.60 9.70 14.30
N ALA A 44 1.90 8.40 14.35
CA ALA A 44 0.89 7.35 14.44
C ALA A 44 0.17 7.40 15.80
N ARG A 45 -1.16 7.42 15.76
CA ARG A 45 -2.04 7.49 16.94
C ARG A 45 -3.21 6.53 16.77
N ASP A 46 -3.90 6.26 17.87
CA ASP A 46 -5.16 5.50 17.88
C ASP A 46 -5.09 4.15 17.14
N LEU A 47 -3.92 3.52 17.16
CA LEU A 47 -3.67 2.26 16.48
C LEU A 47 -4.59 1.14 17.05
N PRO A 48 -5.11 0.25 16.18
CA PRO A 48 -5.98 -0.83 16.61
C PRO A 48 -5.26 -1.76 17.60
N LYS A 49 -5.81 -1.88 18.81
CA LYS A 49 -5.30 -2.76 19.88
C LYS A 49 -5.88 -4.17 19.82
N GLN A 50 -6.96 -4.35 19.07
CA GLN A 50 -7.65 -5.61 18.89
C GLN A 50 -7.98 -5.77 17.42
N TRP A 51 -7.85 -6.99 16.92
CA TRP A 51 -8.11 -7.29 15.52
C TRP A 51 -9.23 -8.31 15.45
N LYS A 52 -10.39 -7.90 14.92
CA LYS A 52 -11.46 -8.82 14.54
C LYS A 52 -11.24 -9.26 13.10
N ILE A 53 -10.25 -10.14 12.91
CA ILE A 53 -10.04 -10.78 11.62
C ILE A 53 -10.97 -11.99 11.53
N GLY A 54 -11.75 -12.05 10.45
CA GLY A 54 -12.45 -13.28 10.08
C GLY A 54 -11.46 -14.37 9.67
N PRO A 55 -11.93 -15.55 9.23
CA PRO A 55 -11.07 -16.53 8.59
C PRO A 55 -10.25 -15.89 7.46
N PRO A 56 -9.01 -16.36 7.18
CA PRO A 56 -8.26 -15.89 6.03
C PRO A 56 -9.11 -15.93 4.76
N GLY A 57 -9.19 -14.81 4.04
CA GLY A 57 -10.08 -14.71 2.87
C GLY A 57 -11.51 -14.24 3.17
N LYS A 58 -11.87 -14.04 4.44
CA LYS A 58 -13.20 -13.63 4.92
C LYS A 58 -13.10 -12.48 5.94
N GLU A 59 -12.13 -11.60 5.75
CA GLU A 59 -12.00 -10.38 6.53
C GLU A 59 -13.15 -9.41 6.22
N VAL A 60 -13.60 -8.63 7.22
CA VAL A 60 -14.63 -7.60 7.03
C VAL A 60 -13.95 -6.27 6.71
N ALA A 61 -13.82 -5.96 5.42
CA ALA A 61 -13.33 -4.66 4.94
C ALA A 61 -14.35 -3.54 5.26
N GLY A 62 -13.86 -2.32 5.46
CA GLY A 62 -14.65 -1.18 5.92
C GLY A 62 -15.17 -1.31 7.37
N GLY A 63 -14.66 -2.29 8.13
CA GLY A 63 -15.03 -2.55 9.53
C GLY A 63 -14.09 -1.89 10.54
N ASP A 64 -14.25 -2.26 11.82
CA ASP A 64 -13.54 -1.65 12.96
C ASP A 64 -12.00 -1.57 12.82
N ASN A 65 -11.36 -2.51 12.12
CA ASN A 65 -9.89 -2.65 12.11
C ASN A 65 -9.27 -2.93 10.72
N ILE A 66 -10.06 -3.19 9.68
CA ILE A 66 -9.58 -3.37 8.30
C ILE A 66 -10.34 -2.38 7.42
N GLN A 67 -9.64 -1.39 6.91
CA GLN A 67 -10.23 -0.36 6.06
C GLN A 67 -10.56 -0.90 4.67
N TRP A 68 -9.61 -1.60 4.05
CA TRP A 68 -9.78 -2.24 2.75
C TRP A 68 -8.83 -3.42 2.60
N ARG A 69 -9.07 -4.23 1.57
CA ARG A 69 -8.21 -5.33 1.15
C ARG A 69 -8.27 -5.47 -0.36
N THR A 70 -7.10 -5.62 -0.97
CA THR A 70 -6.96 -5.77 -2.42
C THR A 70 -6.16 -7.03 -2.71
N GLU A 71 -6.67 -7.86 -3.62
CA GLU A 71 -5.90 -8.98 -4.15
C GLU A 71 -4.88 -8.44 -5.15
N ILE A 72 -3.60 -8.72 -4.87
CA ILE A 72 -2.49 -8.30 -5.72
C ILE A 72 -2.14 -9.44 -6.67
N PRO A 73 -2.05 -9.20 -7.99
CA PRO A 73 -1.69 -10.24 -8.93
C PRO A 73 -0.22 -10.66 -8.73
N GLY A 74 0.04 -11.96 -8.88
CA GLY A 74 1.37 -12.54 -8.73
C GLY A 74 1.74 -12.88 -7.29
N ARG A 75 3.05 -12.97 -7.04
CA ARG A 75 3.63 -13.29 -5.74
C ARG A 75 4.72 -12.28 -5.40
N ALA A 76 4.65 -11.75 -4.18
CA ALA A 76 5.61 -10.75 -3.71
C ALA A 76 5.84 -10.87 -2.20
N TRP A 77 7.04 -10.50 -1.77
CA TRP A 77 7.39 -10.20 -0.38
C TRP A 77 7.95 -8.78 -0.26
N SER A 78 7.71 -7.94 -1.25
CA SER A 78 8.05 -6.52 -1.20
C SER A 78 7.22 -5.81 -0.14
N SER A 79 7.70 -4.65 0.23
CA SER A 79 7.09 -3.81 1.24
C SER A 79 6.42 -2.63 0.56
N ALA A 80 5.34 -2.15 1.14
CA ALA A 80 4.64 -0.99 0.65
C ALA A 80 5.36 0.31 1.03
N MET A 81 5.43 1.23 0.08
CA MET A 81 5.82 2.63 0.29
C MET A 81 4.59 3.51 0.14
N ILE A 82 4.50 4.57 0.93
CA ILE A 82 3.34 5.47 0.92
C ILE A 82 3.86 6.88 0.71
N VAL A 83 3.37 7.59 -0.30
CA VAL A 83 3.60 9.03 -0.47
C VAL A 83 2.28 9.64 -0.93
N ASP A 84 1.91 10.75 -0.30
CA ASP A 84 0.58 11.33 -0.43
C ASP A 84 -0.50 10.25 -0.13
N ASP A 85 -1.50 10.11 -1.00
CA ASP A 85 -2.56 9.12 -0.88
C ASP A 85 -2.33 7.88 -1.76
N VAL A 86 -1.07 7.59 -2.12
CA VAL A 86 -0.71 6.46 -2.99
C VAL A 86 0.22 5.47 -2.29
N VAL A 87 -0.17 4.20 -2.35
CA VAL A 87 0.62 3.06 -1.90
C VAL A 87 1.32 2.40 -3.09
N TRP A 88 2.64 2.35 -3.06
CA TRP A 88 3.48 1.72 -4.07
C TRP A 88 4.06 0.40 -3.58
N LEU A 89 4.02 -0.64 -4.40
CA LEU A 89 4.65 -1.93 -4.13
C LEU A 89 5.09 -2.63 -5.41
N THR A 90 5.98 -3.61 -5.30
CA THR A 90 6.43 -4.43 -6.43
C THR A 90 5.86 -5.84 -6.35
N THR A 91 5.52 -6.42 -7.49
CA THR A 91 5.05 -7.81 -7.60
C THR A 91 5.69 -8.56 -8.78
N ALA A 92 5.67 -9.88 -8.72
CA ALA A 92 6.17 -10.76 -9.77
C ALA A 92 5.07 -11.70 -10.25
N LEU A 93 4.78 -11.67 -11.56
CA LEU A 93 3.94 -12.66 -12.23
C LEU A 93 4.82 -13.81 -12.69
N GLU A 94 4.62 -15.00 -12.12
CA GLU A 94 5.31 -16.22 -12.51
C GLU A 94 4.51 -16.95 -13.61
N HIS A 95 5.17 -17.22 -14.74
CA HIS A 95 4.54 -17.84 -15.90
C HIS A 95 5.10 -19.23 -16.12
N GLY A 96 4.21 -20.23 -16.19
CA GLY A 96 4.56 -21.62 -16.45
C GLY A 96 5.50 -22.23 -15.41
N ILE A 97 5.90 -23.48 -15.65
CA ILE A 97 6.82 -24.22 -14.77
C ILE A 97 8.19 -24.23 -15.45
N GLY A 98 9.20 -23.70 -14.75
CA GLY A 98 10.58 -23.67 -15.21
C GLY A 98 11.35 -24.93 -14.84
N ASN A 99 12.61 -24.98 -15.26
CA ASN A 99 13.54 -26.02 -14.84
C ASN A 99 14.28 -25.57 -13.56
N GLU A 100 14.33 -26.44 -12.55
CA GLU A 100 15.03 -26.16 -11.29
C GLU A 100 16.56 -26.05 -11.47
N GLY A 101 17.09 -26.66 -12.52
CA GLY A 101 18.53 -26.76 -12.75
C GLY A 101 19.26 -27.52 -11.64
N PRO A 102 20.60 -27.55 -11.68
CA PRO A 102 21.38 -28.17 -10.62
C PRO A 102 21.16 -27.45 -9.27
N PRO A 103 21.39 -28.14 -8.14
CA PRO A 103 21.40 -27.50 -6.82
C PRO A 103 22.47 -26.40 -6.76
N PRO A 104 22.24 -25.31 -6.01
CA PRO A 104 23.25 -24.28 -5.77
C PRO A 104 24.58 -24.87 -5.24
N PRO A 105 25.73 -24.28 -5.62
CA PRO A 105 27.03 -24.70 -5.09
C PRO A 105 27.06 -24.67 -3.55
N GLY A 106 27.51 -25.76 -2.93
CA GLY A 106 27.62 -25.88 -1.47
C GLY A 106 26.32 -26.30 -0.77
N GLU A 107 25.25 -26.59 -1.50
CA GLU A 107 24.02 -27.13 -0.90
C GLU A 107 24.26 -28.54 -0.33
N LYS A 108 24.12 -28.68 1.00
CA LYS A 108 24.31 -29.95 1.71
C LYS A 108 23.05 -30.82 1.76
N LYS A 109 21.87 -30.22 1.61
CA LYS A 109 20.55 -30.86 1.68
C LYS A 109 19.65 -30.18 0.67
N HIS A 110 18.85 -30.96 -0.05
CA HIS A 110 17.88 -30.42 -1.00
C HIS A 110 16.89 -29.49 -0.30
N GLN A 111 16.79 -28.26 -0.80
CA GLN A 111 15.83 -27.26 -0.34
C GLN A 111 14.71 -27.09 -1.38
N PRO A 112 13.47 -26.86 -0.94
CA PRO A 112 12.36 -26.61 -1.86
C PRO A 112 12.55 -25.28 -2.59
N ARG A 113 12.43 -25.31 -3.92
CA ARG A 113 12.58 -24.14 -4.80
C ARG A 113 11.32 -23.89 -5.62
N SER A 114 10.97 -22.61 -5.79
CA SER A 114 9.99 -22.14 -6.77
C SER A 114 10.68 -21.96 -8.12
N VAL A 115 10.06 -22.51 -9.16
CA VAL A 115 10.54 -22.45 -10.55
C VAL A 115 9.48 -21.84 -11.44
N ALA A 116 9.91 -20.98 -12.36
CA ALA A 116 9.04 -20.35 -13.35
C ALA A 116 9.73 -20.39 -14.71
N LYS A 117 8.96 -20.52 -15.80
CA LYS A 117 9.51 -20.46 -17.16
C LYS A 117 9.94 -19.03 -17.50
N SER A 118 9.14 -18.06 -17.09
CA SER A 118 9.49 -16.65 -17.15
C SER A 118 8.81 -15.90 -16.01
N VAL A 119 9.33 -14.72 -15.66
CA VAL A 119 8.77 -13.84 -14.62
C VAL A 119 8.67 -12.43 -15.16
N THR A 120 7.50 -11.80 -14.97
CA THR A 120 7.28 -10.38 -15.25
C THR A 120 7.23 -9.60 -13.95
N PHE A 121 8.10 -8.61 -13.81
CA PHE A 121 8.20 -7.73 -12.64
C PHE A 121 7.36 -6.49 -12.89
N ARG A 122 6.57 -6.10 -11.88
CA ARG A 122 5.61 -5.00 -11.99
C ARG A 122 5.67 -4.10 -10.76
N ALA A 123 5.43 -2.81 -10.96
CA ALA A 123 5.15 -1.85 -9.89
C ALA A 123 3.66 -1.51 -9.91
N LEU A 124 3.03 -1.54 -8.75
CA LEU A 124 1.62 -1.21 -8.59
C LEU A 124 1.50 0.06 -7.76
N ALA A 125 0.61 0.95 -8.19
CA ALA A 125 0.11 2.08 -7.41
C ALA A 125 -1.30 1.77 -6.95
N LEU A 126 -1.58 1.93 -5.66
CA LEU A 126 -2.90 1.75 -5.08
C LEU A 126 -3.35 3.03 -4.39
N ASP A 127 -4.64 3.33 -4.46
CA ASP A 127 -5.27 4.37 -3.66
C ASP A 127 -5.23 3.98 -2.18
N ALA A 128 -4.66 4.83 -1.33
CA ALA A 128 -4.47 4.55 0.10
C ALA A 128 -5.79 4.49 0.89
N HIS A 129 -6.87 5.09 0.39
CA HIS A 129 -8.16 5.16 1.10
C HIS A 129 -9.05 3.95 0.83
N ASN A 130 -8.99 3.39 -0.38
CA ASN A 130 -9.90 2.31 -0.80
C ASN A 130 -9.18 1.06 -1.37
N GLY A 131 -7.87 1.11 -1.56
CA GLY A 131 -7.07 0.00 -2.06
C GLY A 131 -7.20 -0.27 -3.56
N GLN A 132 -7.89 0.58 -4.32
CA GLN A 132 -8.03 0.41 -5.77
C GLN A 132 -6.65 0.50 -6.43
N ILE A 133 -6.35 -0.45 -7.33
CA ILE A 133 -5.17 -0.35 -8.19
C ILE A 133 -5.40 0.80 -9.17
N LEU A 134 -4.58 1.85 -9.02
CA LEU A 134 -4.56 3.04 -9.86
C LEU A 134 -3.68 2.81 -11.09
N GLU A 135 -2.50 2.24 -10.89
CA GLU A 135 -1.55 1.94 -11.95
C GLU A 135 -0.98 0.54 -11.79
N ASP A 136 -0.73 -0.09 -12.93
CA ASP A 136 -0.05 -1.38 -13.02
C ASP A 136 1.02 -1.29 -14.13
N VAL A 137 2.25 -1.01 -13.72
CA VAL A 137 3.37 -0.73 -14.61
C VAL A 137 4.26 -1.97 -14.71
N GLU A 138 4.41 -2.49 -15.92
CA GLU A 138 5.44 -3.50 -16.20
C GLU A 138 6.83 -2.86 -16.15
N LEU A 139 7.73 -3.43 -15.36
CA LEU A 139 9.11 -2.96 -15.25
C LEU A 139 10.00 -3.66 -16.28
N PHE A 140 10.02 -4.99 -16.23
CA PHE A 140 10.76 -5.84 -17.15
C PHE A 140 10.33 -7.30 -16.98
N SER A 141 10.75 -8.15 -17.92
CA SER A 141 10.53 -9.59 -17.87
C SER A 141 11.84 -10.36 -18.00
N VAL A 142 11.94 -11.50 -17.33
CA VAL A 142 13.10 -12.40 -17.35
C VAL A 142 12.66 -13.81 -17.73
N ASP A 143 13.23 -14.33 -18.81
CA ASP A 143 13.09 -15.73 -19.20
C ASP A 143 14.06 -16.62 -18.42
N ASN A 144 13.61 -17.81 -18.03
CA ASN A 144 14.37 -18.80 -17.27
C ASN A 144 15.09 -18.20 -16.03
N PRO A 145 14.36 -17.50 -15.14
CA PRO A 145 14.98 -16.90 -13.97
C PRO A 145 15.55 -17.96 -13.04
N GLN A 146 16.57 -17.59 -12.26
CA GLN A 146 17.13 -18.50 -11.25
C GLN A 146 16.05 -18.88 -10.23
N PRO A 147 15.87 -20.17 -9.89
CA PRO A 147 14.88 -20.57 -8.90
C PRO A 147 15.11 -19.89 -7.55
N THR A 148 14.02 -19.50 -6.89
CA THR A 148 14.05 -18.94 -5.53
C THR A 148 13.64 -20.00 -4.50
N HIS A 149 14.09 -19.87 -3.25
CA HIS A 149 13.55 -20.70 -2.17
C HIS A 149 12.04 -20.45 -2.03
N VAL A 150 11.23 -21.46 -1.71
CA VAL A 150 9.75 -21.32 -1.63
C VAL A 150 9.25 -20.32 -0.59
N LEU A 151 10.07 -20.02 0.42
CA LEU A 151 9.79 -18.98 1.43
C LEU A 151 10.19 -17.56 0.98
N ASN A 152 10.62 -17.41 -0.28
CA ASN A 152 11.05 -16.15 -0.87
C ASN A 152 10.47 -16.01 -2.29
N SER A 153 10.38 -14.78 -2.81
CA SER A 153 9.81 -14.48 -4.13
C SER A 153 10.83 -13.79 -5.00
N PHE A 154 10.51 -13.71 -6.29
CA PHE A 154 11.22 -12.85 -7.22
C PHE A 154 11.06 -11.36 -6.86
N ALA A 155 9.91 -10.94 -6.37
CA ALA A 155 9.63 -9.56 -5.96
C ALA A 155 9.77 -9.36 -4.44
N SER A 156 10.93 -9.71 -3.89
CA SER A 156 11.28 -9.42 -2.48
C SER A 156 11.98 -8.08 -2.26
N PRO A 157 12.79 -7.54 -3.21
CA PRO A 157 13.28 -6.17 -3.12
C PRO A 157 12.12 -5.17 -3.01
N SER A 158 12.20 -4.28 -2.04
CA SER A 158 11.18 -3.25 -1.79
C SER A 158 11.56 -1.96 -2.49
N PRO A 159 10.61 -1.27 -3.12
CA PRO A 159 10.92 -0.03 -3.83
C PRO A 159 11.27 1.09 -2.86
N VAL A 160 11.88 2.16 -3.39
CA VAL A 160 12.12 3.42 -2.68
C VAL A 160 11.57 4.57 -3.51
N LEU A 161 10.84 5.48 -2.87
CA LEU A 161 10.35 6.72 -3.47
C LEU A 161 11.36 7.84 -3.23
N GLY A 162 11.88 8.41 -4.32
CA GLY A 162 12.53 9.71 -4.33
C GLY A 162 11.55 10.82 -4.73
N HIS A 163 12.02 12.06 -4.83
CA HIS A 163 11.18 13.24 -5.08
C HIS A 163 10.22 13.10 -6.28
N ASP A 164 10.67 12.53 -7.39
CA ASP A 164 9.89 12.42 -8.64
C ASP A 164 9.91 11.00 -9.23
N ARG A 165 10.45 10.01 -8.50
CA ARG A 165 10.81 8.70 -9.06
C ARG A 165 10.60 7.58 -8.06
N LEU A 166 10.10 6.46 -8.56
CA LEU A 166 10.14 5.17 -7.91
C LEU A 166 11.37 4.39 -8.38
N TYR A 167 12.15 3.86 -7.44
CA TYR A 167 13.31 3.00 -7.70
C TYR A 167 12.96 1.56 -7.31
N CYS A 168 13.11 0.64 -8.26
CA CYS A 168 12.75 -0.78 -8.15
C CYS A 168 13.92 -1.68 -8.51
#